data_AF-M4DLJ0-F1
#
_entry.id   AF-M4DLJ0-F1
#
_cell.length_a   1.000
_cell.length_b   1.000
_cell.length_c   1.000
_cell.angle_alpha   90.00
_cell.angle_beta   90.00
_cell.angle_gamma   90.00
#
_symmetry.space_group_name_H-M   'P 1'
#
loop_
_entity.id
_entity.type
_entity.pdbx_description
1 polymer ?
#
loop_
_entity_poly.entity_id
_entity_poly.type
_entity_poly.pdbx_seq_one_letter_code
_entity_poly.pdbx_strand_id
1 'polypeptide(L)'
;MASSSVPVYLKDENLTQETRDLLSSLPSEKGWLVSQMYQFEGIWQTQALVQGIVNCQKHFEANDSDVILATLAKSGTTWLKALLFALIRKLAPERTAEYPIETAVAAFCKGKFIGGPFWDHVLEYWYESLKNPNKVLFVTYEELKKQTEVQVKRIAEFIGCGFTAEEEVSEIVKLCSFESLSSLEVNRQGKLPNGIESNAFFRKGETGGWRDTLSESLADVIDRTTEQKFGGSGLKFSC
;
A
#
# COMPACT_ATOMS: atom_id res chain seq x y z
N MET A 1 29.20 -10.56 -15.05
CA MET A 1 28.10 -9.60 -15.29
C MET A 1 26.79 -10.33 -15.03
N ALA A 2 26.27 -10.28 -13.81
CA ALA A 2 24.97 -10.87 -13.50
C ALA A 2 23.89 -9.85 -13.85
N SER A 3 23.06 -10.17 -14.83
CA SER A 3 21.86 -9.40 -15.18
C SER A 3 20.96 -9.32 -13.96
N SER A 4 20.95 -8.18 -13.28
CA SER A 4 20.02 -7.90 -12.18
C SER A 4 18.65 -7.64 -12.80
N SER A 5 17.79 -8.66 -12.85
CA SER A 5 16.44 -8.50 -13.34
C SER A 5 15.63 -7.68 -12.33
N VAL A 6 15.44 -6.40 -12.65
CA VAL A 6 14.32 -5.63 -12.12
C VAL A 6 13.06 -6.51 -12.21
N PRO A 7 12.23 -6.63 -11.16
CA PRO A 7 11.01 -7.43 -11.24
C PRO A 7 10.18 -7.07 -12.49
N VAL A 8 9.56 -8.04 -13.16
CA VAL A 8 8.95 -7.81 -14.49
C VAL A 8 7.88 -6.70 -14.49
N TYR A 9 7.15 -6.51 -13.39
CA TYR A 9 6.20 -5.40 -13.23
C TYR A 9 6.84 -4.01 -13.09
N LEU A 10 8.14 -3.97 -12.83
CA LEU A 10 8.97 -2.77 -12.83
C LEU A 10 9.80 -2.66 -14.13
N LYS A 11 9.72 -3.67 -15.03
CA LYS A 11 10.39 -3.67 -16.33
C LYS A 11 9.51 -3.04 -17.41
N ASP A 12 10.19 -2.69 -18.50
CA ASP A 12 9.96 -1.49 -19.31
C ASP A 12 9.45 -1.79 -20.73
N GLU A 13 8.70 -2.88 -20.93
CA GLU A 13 8.60 -3.43 -22.30
C GLU A 13 7.31 -3.07 -23.05
N ASN A 14 6.26 -2.53 -22.39
CA ASN A 14 4.94 -2.32 -23.02
C ASN A 14 4.32 -0.92 -22.81
N LEU A 15 5.12 0.15 -22.76
CA LEU A 15 4.55 1.51 -22.68
C LEU A 15 3.95 1.97 -24.03
N THR A 16 2.77 2.57 -24.03
CA THR A 16 2.17 3.21 -25.22
C THR A 16 2.97 4.48 -25.57
N GLN A 17 2.96 4.88 -26.85
CA GLN A 17 3.66 6.11 -27.25
C GLN A 17 3.12 7.34 -26.49
N GLU A 18 1.80 7.42 -26.35
CA GLU A 18 1.15 8.47 -25.57
C GLU A 18 1.65 8.52 -24.13
N THR A 19 1.82 7.37 -23.46
CA THR A 19 2.36 7.35 -22.10
C THR A 19 3.81 7.81 -22.07
N ARG A 20 4.63 7.45 -23.07
CA ARG A 20 6.02 7.93 -23.15
C ARG A 20 6.07 9.45 -23.32
N ASP A 21 5.21 9.99 -24.17
CA ASP A 21 5.11 11.44 -24.40
C ASP A 21 4.68 12.16 -23.12
N LEU A 22 3.67 11.63 -22.41
CA LEU A 22 3.24 12.15 -21.11
C LEU A 22 4.40 12.13 -20.09
N LEU A 23 5.04 10.98 -19.89
CA LEU A 23 6.14 10.81 -18.93
C LEU A 23 7.30 11.78 -19.20
N SER A 24 7.58 12.10 -20.47
CA SER A 24 8.64 13.05 -20.85
C SER A 24 8.40 14.48 -20.34
N SER A 25 7.14 14.83 -20.06
CA SER A 25 6.74 16.14 -19.55
C SER A 25 6.61 16.21 -18.04
N LEU A 26 6.55 15.07 -17.35
CA LEU A 26 6.32 15.02 -15.90
C LEU A 26 7.62 15.29 -15.13
N PRO A 27 7.54 15.95 -13.95
CA PRO A 27 8.64 15.96 -13.01
C PRO A 27 9.07 14.53 -12.69
N SER A 28 10.36 14.26 -12.67
CA SER A 28 10.89 12.93 -12.39
C SER A 28 12.08 12.99 -11.45
N GLU A 29 12.22 11.93 -10.66
CA GLU A 29 13.34 11.75 -9.73
C GLU A 29 13.83 10.31 -9.75
N LYS A 30 15.10 10.12 -9.41
CA LYS A 30 15.65 8.77 -9.21
C LYS A 30 14.87 8.10 -8.09
N GLY A 31 14.29 6.96 -8.39
CA GLY A 31 13.60 6.16 -7.40
C GLY A 31 14.57 5.51 -6.42
N TRP A 32 14.09 5.23 -5.22
CA TRP A 32 14.80 4.36 -4.29
C TRP A 32 14.92 2.93 -4.84
N LEU A 33 13.79 2.38 -5.28
CA LEU A 33 13.65 0.98 -5.68
C LEU A 33 13.69 0.78 -7.19
N VAL A 34 13.28 1.83 -7.91
CA VAL A 34 13.14 1.88 -9.36
C VAL A 34 14.13 2.88 -9.92
N SER A 35 14.50 2.71 -11.19
CA SER A 35 15.39 3.65 -11.89
C SER A 35 14.88 5.08 -11.81
N GLN A 36 13.58 5.28 -12.02
CA GLN A 36 12.96 6.60 -12.09
C GLN A 36 11.50 6.54 -11.62
N MET A 37 11.07 7.59 -10.94
CA MET A 37 9.69 7.85 -10.53
C MET A 37 9.24 9.15 -11.18
N TYR A 38 7.96 9.24 -11.48
CA TYR A 38 7.33 10.39 -12.12
C TYR A 38 6.23 10.92 -11.24
N GLN A 39 6.11 12.25 -11.12
CA GLN A 39 5.02 12.87 -10.40
C GLN A 39 3.84 13.07 -11.34
N PHE A 40 2.81 12.24 -11.19
CA PHE A 40 1.55 12.32 -11.93
C PHE A 40 0.43 12.69 -10.96
N GLU A 41 -0.28 13.78 -11.25
CA GLU A 41 -1.39 14.30 -10.40
C GLU A 41 -0.98 14.46 -8.92
N GLY A 42 0.24 14.94 -8.69
CA GLY A 42 0.79 15.14 -7.34
C GLY A 42 1.41 13.90 -6.67
N ILE A 43 1.16 12.70 -7.21
CA ILE A 43 1.64 11.43 -6.65
C ILE A 43 2.85 10.90 -7.42
N TRP A 44 3.87 10.45 -6.68
CA TRP A 44 5.05 9.80 -7.25
C TRP A 44 4.76 8.36 -7.63
N GLN A 45 4.89 8.01 -8.91
CA GLN A 45 4.54 6.70 -9.44
C GLN A 45 5.64 6.13 -10.32
N THR A 46 5.57 4.82 -10.56
CA THR A 46 6.36 4.18 -11.63
C THR A 46 5.68 4.42 -12.98
N GLN A 47 6.44 4.37 -14.07
CA GLN A 47 5.90 4.49 -15.42
C GLN A 47 4.76 3.51 -15.73
N ALA A 48 4.86 2.27 -15.25
CA ALA A 48 3.82 1.25 -15.43
C ALA A 48 2.52 1.63 -14.70
N LEU A 49 2.62 2.23 -13.51
CA LEU A 49 1.47 2.73 -12.77
C LEU A 49 0.86 3.96 -13.43
N VAL A 50 1.67 4.89 -13.94
CA VAL A 50 1.16 6.05 -14.71
C VAL A 50 0.35 5.56 -15.93
N GLN A 51 0.89 4.60 -16.70
CA GLN A 51 0.13 4.01 -17.81
C GLN A 51 -1.19 3.37 -17.34
N GLY A 52 -1.13 2.59 -16.27
CA GLY A 52 -2.31 1.94 -15.70
C GLY A 52 -3.38 2.96 -15.28
N ILE A 53 -2.97 4.04 -14.62
CA ILE A 53 -3.86 5.12 -14.19
C ILE A 53 -4.48 5.82 -15.40
N VAL A 54 -3.68 6.22 -16.40
CA VAL A 54 -4.18 6.86 -17.62
C VAL A 54 -5.18 5.97 -18.35
N ASN A 55 -4.89 4.67 -18.45
CA ASN A 55 -5.80 3.71 -19.06
C ASN A 55 -7.10 3.58 -18.24
N CYS A 56 -7.02 3.48 -16.91
CA CYS A 56 -8.20 3.45 -16.05
C CYS A 56 -9.03 4.73 -16.18
N GLN A 57 -8.42 5.92 -16.12
CA GLN A 57 -9.11 7.21 -16.25
C GLN A 57 -9.87 7.34 -17.58
N LYS A 58 -9.37 6.73 -18.67
CA LYS A 58 -9.99 6.80 -19.99
C LYS A 58 -11.09 5.78 -20.24
N HIS A 59 -11.00 4.62 -19.59
CA HIS A 59 -11.75 3.44 -20.02
C HIS A 59 -12.57 2.80 -18.90
N PHE A 60 -12.33 3.16 -17.63
CA PHE A 60 -13.10 2.63 -16.53
C PHE A 60 -14.45 3.35 -16.43
N GLU A 61 -15.53 2.62 -16.67
CA GLU A 61 -16.90 3.07 -16.49
C GLU A 61 -17.47 2.43 -15.23
N ALA A 62 -17.58 3.22 -14.17
CA ALA A 62 -18.14 2.76 -12.89
C ALA A 62 -19.65 2.57 -13.00
N ASN A 63 -20.15 1.54 -12.32
CA ASN A 63 -21.58 1.29 -12.11
C ASN A 63 -21.98 1.61 -10.67
N ASP A 64 -23.25 1.93 -10.44
CA ASP A 64 -23.76 2.22 -9.10
C ASP A 64 -23.66 1.03 -8.13
N SER A 65 -23.54 -0.19 -8.66
CA SER A 65 -23.35 -1.43 -7.90
C SER A 65 -21.89 -1.73 -7.58
N ASP A 66 -20.93 -0.97 -8.11
CA ASP A 66 -19.51 -1.25 -7.91
C ASP A 66 -19.08 -0.92 -6.49
N VAL A 67 -18.27 -1.80 -5.91
CA VAL A 67 -17.60 -1.58 -4.62
C VAL A 67 -16.11 -1.49 -4.86
N ILE A 68 -15.52 -0.33 -4.56
CA ILE A 68 -14.09 -0.08 -4.74
C ILE A 68 -13.39 -0.22 -3.39
N LEU A 69 -12.48 -1.19 -3.29
CA LEU A 69 -11.54 -1.28 -2.18
C LEU A 69 -10.30 -0.43 -2.50
N ALA A 70 -10.30 0.81 -2.01
CA ALA A 70 -9.14 1.69 -2.09
C ALA A 70 -8.18 1.39 -0.94
N THR A 71 -6.97 0.97 -1.27
CA THR A 71 -5.88 0.86 -0.30
C THR A 71 -4.65 1.53 -0.88
N LEU A 72 -3.95 2.31 -0.06
CA LEU A 72 -2.56 2.55 -0.36
C LEU A 72 -1.88 1.20 -0.41
N ALA A 73 -0.94 1.04 -1.36
CA ALA A 73 -0.12 -0.16 -1.40
C ALA A 73 0.34 -0.42 0.02
N LYS A 74 -0.17 -1.52 0.57
CA LYS A 74 0.19 -2.01 1.89
C LYS A 74 -0.33 -1.12 3.07
N SER A 75 -1.56 -0.62 3.11
CA SER A 75 -2.11 0.12 4.28
C SER A 75 -2.44 -0.75 5.52
N GLY A 76 -1.44 -1.52 5.94
CA GLY A 76 -1.07 -1.92 7.30
C GLY A 76 0.47 -1.90 7.47
N THR A 77 1.19 -0.98 6.78
CA THR A 77 2.65 -1.09 6.55
C THR A 77 3.53 0.17 6.70
N THR A 78 3.54 0.76 7.88
CA THR A 78 4.85 1.17 8.43
C THR A 78 5.83 -0.01 8.42
N TRP A 79 5.26 -1.21 8.55
CA TRP A 79 5.93 -2.49 8.65
C TRP A 79 6.65 -2.99 7.38
N LEU A 80 5.99 -3.07 6.22
CA LEU A 80 6.62 -3.51 4.96
C LEU A 80 7.60 -2.49 4.38
N LYS A 81 7.55 -1.19 4.67
CA LYS A 81 8.63 -0.30 4.20
C LYS A 81 9.97 -0.65 4.86
N ALA A 82 9.92 -0.94 6.15
CA ALA A 82 11.06 -1.44 6.91
C ALA A 82 11.46 -2.87 6.47
N LEU A 83 10.50 -3.76 6.20
CA LEU A 83 10.80 -5.13 5.78
C LEU A 83 11.14 -5.29 4.30
N LEU A 84 10.66 -4.43 3.41
CA LEU A 84 11.11 -4.32 2.03
C LEU A 84 12.58 -3.89 2.05
N PHE A 85 12.93 -2.93 2.90
CA PHE A 85 14.34 -2.62 3.19
C PHE A 85 15.11 -3.87 3.69
N ALA A 86 14.57 -4.64 4.64
CA ALA A 86 15.21 -5.87 5.14
C ALA A 86 15.30 -7.00 4.08
N LEU A 87 14.30 -7.15 3.22
CA LEU A 87 14.21 -8.15 2.17
C LEU A 87 15.16 -7.81 1.01
N ILE A 88 15.26 -6.53 0.64
CA ILE A 88 16.21 -6.03 -0.37
C ILE A 88 17.63 -6.15 0.17
N ARG A 89 17.87 -5.90 1.47
CA ARG A 89 19.18 -6.16 2.11
C ARG A 89 19.59 -7.64 2.02
N LYS A 90 18.61 -8.55 2.06
CA LYS A 90 18.82 -10.00 1.92
C LYS A 90 18.96 -10.46 0.46
N LEU A 91 18.19 -9.87 -0.47
CA LEU A 91 18.08 -10.32 -1.87
C LEU A 91 18.99 -9.56 -2.85
N ALA A 92 19.44 -8.36 -2.50
CA ALA A 92 20.29 -7.50 -3.33
C ALA A 92 21.24 -6.64 -2.45
N PRO A 93 22.14 -7.25 -1.67
CA PRO A 93 22.99 -6.57 -0.69
C PRO A 93 23.84 -5.43 -1.29
N GLU A 94 24.27 -5.56 -2.55
CA GLU A 94 25.05 -4.53 -3.24
C GLU A 94 24.25 -3.29 -3.63
N ARG A 95 22.94 -3.41 -3.90
CA ARG A 95 22.05 -2.27 -4.14
C ARG A 95 21.69 -1.54 -2.84
N THR A 96 21.66 -2.25 -1.71
CA THR A 96 21.40 -1.63 -0.40
C THR A 96 22.60 -0.92 0.20
N ALA A 97 23.83 -1.26 -0.22
CA ALA A 97 25.02 -0.52 0.19
C ALA A 97 24.99 0.94 -0.29
N GLU A 98 24.28 1.23 -1.39
CA GLU A 98 24.09 2.58 -1.92
C GLU A 98 22.93 3.35 -1.27
N TYR A 99 22.01 2.70 -0.55
CA TYR A 99 20.78 3.32 -0.01
C TYR A 99 20.44 2.81 1.41
N PRO A 100 20.92 3.50 2.47
CA PRO A 100 20.70 3.11 3.87
C PRO A 100 19.31 3.52 4.37
N ILE A 101 18.71 2.76 5.30
CA ILE A 101 17.28 2.88 5.73
C ILE A 101 16.87 4.31 6.09
N GLU A 102 17.80 5.07 6.64
CA GLU A 102 17.68 6.49 6.98
C GLU A 102 17.25 7.32 5.76
N THR A 103 17.84 7.05 4.59
CA THR A 103 17.50 7.71 3.33
C THR A 103 16.08 7.35 2.88
N ALA A 104 15.58 6.14 3.20
CA ALA A 104 14.24 5.69 2.81
C ALA A 104 13.20 6.37 3.68
N VAL A 105 13.47 6.41 4.99
CA VAL A 105 12.65 7.15 5.96
C VAL A 105 12.60 8.63 5.57
N ALA A 106 13.73 9.23 5.21
CA ALA A 106 13.77 10.62 4.76
C ALA A 106 12.95 10.86 3.48
N ALA A 107 13.09 9.99 2.47
CA ALA A 107 12.32 10.09 1.23
C ALA A 107 10.82 9.91 1.48
N PHE A 108 10.44 8.94 2.33
CA PHE A 108 9.07 8.72 2.75
C PHE A 108 8.46 9.94 3.46
N CYS A 109 9.17 10.51 4.45
CA CYS A 109 8.70 11.67 5.19
C CYS A 109 8.59 12.92 4.30
N LYS A 110 9.48 13.07 3.30
CA LYS A 110 9.39 14.11 2.26
C LYS A 110 8.28 13.86 1.23
N GLY A 111 7.63 12.69 1.25
CA GLY A 111 6.60 12.29 0.29
C GLY A 111 7.13 11.83 -1.08
N LYS A 112 8.45 11.79 -1.28
CA LYS A 112 9.10 11.40 -2.54
C LYS A 112 9.38 9.90 -2.56
N PHE A 113 8.30 9.13 -2.56
CA PHE A 113 8.32 7.67 -2.56
C PHE A 113 7.17 7.16 -3.43
N ILE A 114 7.25 5.94 -3.97
CA ILE A 114 6.16 5.38 -4.79
C ILE A 114 4.83 5.38 -4.00
N GLY A 115 3.79 5.99 -4.58
CA GLY A 115 2.50 6.23 -3.95
C GLY A 115 2.47 7.38 -2.94
N GLY A 116 3.54 8.19 -2.86
CA GLY A 116 3.63 9.35 -1.97
C GLY A 116 3.21 10.66 -2.64
N PRO A 117 2.83 11.70 -1.88
CA PRO A 117 2.90 11.76 -0.41
C PRO A 117 1.84 10.90 0.29
N PHE A 118 2.29 10.08 1.26
CA PHE A 118 1.42 9.14 1.99
C PHE A 118 0.31 9.85 2.76
N TRP A 119 0.66 10.93 3.45
CA TRP A 119 -0.24 11.67 4.31
C TRP A 119 -1.44 12.22 3.53
N ASP A 120 -1.18 12.80 2.36
CA ASP A 120 -2.19 13.45 1.53
C ASP A 120 -3.20 12.41 1.04
N HIS A 121 -2.72 11.27 0.54
CA HIS A 121 -3.60 10.17 0.13
C HIS A 121 -4.46 9.64 1.29
N VAL A 122 -3.91 9.51 2.51
CA VAL A 122 -4.73 9.07 3.66
C VAL A 122 -5.79 10.12 4.00
N LEU A 123 -5.39 11.40 4.03
CA LEU A 123 -6.28 12.50 4.39
C LEU A 123 -7.41 12.72 3.39
N GLU A 124 -7.15 12.53 2.09
CA GLU A 124 -8.18 12.64 1.06
C GLU A 124 -9.34 11.66 1.32
N TYR A 125 -9.04 10.38 1.54
CA TYR A 125 -10.07 9.39 1.87
C TYR A 125 -10.67 9.60 3.26
N TRP A 126 -9.89 10.08 4.23
CA TRP A 126 -10.41 10.43 5.55
C TRP A 126 -11.46 11.53 5.46
N TYR A 127 -11.12 12.67 4.85
CA TYR A 127 -12.06 13.78 4.71
C TYR A 127 -13.25 13.42 3.83
N GLU A 128 -13.05 12.63 2.77
CA GLU A 128 -14.15 12.18 1.92
C GLU A 128 -15.11 11.23 2.68
N SER A 129 -14.59 10.38 3.58
CA SER A 129 -15.44 9.56 4.46
C SER A 129 -16.28 10.37 5.44
N LEU A 130 -15.76 11.50 5.92
CA LEU A 130 -16.50 12.42 6.78
C LEU A 130 -17.56 13.19 5.98
N LYS A 131 -17.22 13.61 4.76
CA LYS A 131 -18.10 14.38 3.88
C LYS A 131 -19.23 13.53 3.30
N ASN A 132 -18.92 12.30 2.90
CA ASN A 132 -19.82 11.39 2.19
C ASN A 132 -19.82 9.98 2.84
N PRO A 133 -20.29 9.86 4.09
CA PRO A 133 -20.21 8.60 4.86
C PRO A 133 -21.02 7.45 4.27
N ASN A 134 -21.98 7.72 3.38
CA ASN A 134 -22.77 6.71 2.67
C ASN A 134 -22.09 6.23 1.37
N LYS A 135 -20.95 6.82 0.99
CA LYS A 135 -20.19 6.50 -0.23
C LYS A 135 -18.75 6.11 0.05
N VAL A 136 -18.16 6.59 1.15
CA VAL A 136 -16.79 6.25 1.55
C VAL A 136 -16.77 5.80 3.00
N LEU A 137 -16.35 4.55 3.22
CA LEU A 137 -16.09 3.99 4.55
C LEU A 137 -14.59 3.98 4.83
N PHE A 138 -14.16 4.68 5.88
CA PHE A 138 -12.77 4.62 6.35
C PHE A 138 -12.62 3.58 7.46
N VAL A 139 -11.63 2.69 7.29
CA VAL A 139 -11.29 1.60 8.24
C VAL A 139 -9.78 1.58 8.42
N THR A 140 -9.30 1.62 9.66
CA THR A 140 -7.87 1.42 9.95
C THR A 140 -7.53 -0.06 10.09
N TYR A 141 -6.29 -0.43 9.76
CA TYR A 141 -5.83 -1.82 9.90
C TYR A 141 -5.83 -2.25 11.37
N GLU A 142 -5.47 -1.33 12.27
CA GLU A 142 -5.39 -1.53 13.70
C GLU A 142 -6.79 -1.82 14.29
N GLU A 143 -7.82 -1.07 13.92
CA GLU A 143 -9.20 -1.34 14.34
C GLU A 143 -9.71 -2.66 13.76
N LEU A 144 -9.43 -2.92 12.48
CA LEU A 144 -9.78 -4.18 11.81
C LEU A 144 -9.13 -5.37 12.51
N LYS A 145 -7.89 -5.25 12.99
CA LYS A 145 -7.20 -6.31 13.74
C LYS A 145 -7.69 -6.45 15.16
N LYS A 146 -8.00 -5.34 15.83
CA LYS A 146 -8.40 -5.31 17.24
C LYS A 146 -9.83 -5.84 17.43
N GLN A 147 -10.73 -5.56 16.48
CA GLN A 147 -12.15 -5.92 16.56
C GLN A 147 -12.66 -6.39 15.19
N THR A 148 -12.11 -7.49 14.68
CA THR A 148 -12.37 -7.99 13.32
C THR A 148 -13.86 -8.16 13.01
N GLU A 149 -14.60 -8.87 13.85
CA GLU A 149 -16.03 -9.14 13.62
C GLU A 149 -16.86 -7.85 13.59
N VAL A 150 -16.56 -6.89 14.48
CA VAL A 150 -17.22 -5.59 14.52
C VAL A 150 -16.98 -4.82 13.22
N GLN A 151 -15.74 -4.78 12.73
CA GLN A 151 -15.43 -4.10 11.48
C GLN A 151 -16.01 -4.83 10.25
N VAL A 152 -16.04 -6.17 10.25
CA VAL A 152 -16.67 -6.95 9.17
C VAL A 152 -18.17 -6.66 9.09
N LYS A 153 -18.88 -6.59 10.21
CA LYS A 153 -20.29 -6.17 10.25
C LYS A 153 -20.47 -4.75 9.72
N ARG A 154 -19.67 -3.80 10.19
CA ARG A 154 -19.72 -2.41 9.74
C ARG A 154 -19.49 -2.28 8.23
N ILE A 155 -18.56 -3.06 7.67
CA ILE A 155 -18.32 -3.11 6.22
C ILE A 155 -19.52 -3.70 5.48
N ALA A 156 -20.08 -4.81 5.99
CA ALA A 156 -21.22 -5.47 5.37
C ALA A 156 -22.47 -4.58 5.36
N GLU A 157 -22.75 -3.89 6.46
CA GLU A 157 -23.82 -2.88 6.54
C GLU A 157 -23.61 -1.76 5.52
N PHE A 158 -22.38 -1.24 5.41
CA PHE A 158 -22.04 -0.16 4.49
C PHE A 158 -22.25 -0.54 3.02
N ILE A 159 -21.89 -1.77 2.62
CA ILE A 159 -22.08 -2.24 1.23
C ILE A 159 -23.48 -2.80 0.96
N GLY A 160 -24.40 -2.71 1.93
CA GLY A 160 -25.78 -3.15 1.78
C GLY A 160 -25.99 -4.67 1.88
N CYS A 161 -25.02 -5.41 2.41
CA CYS A 161 -25.09 -6.86 2.63
C CYS A 161 -25.04 -7.22 4.13
N GLY A 162 -25.71 -6.43 4.97
CA GLY A 162 -25.75 -6.67 6.41
C GLY A 162 -26.14 -8.11 6.76
N PHE A 163 -25.56 -8.62 7.85
CA PHE A 163 -25.75 -10.00 8.30
C PHE A 163 -27.12 -10.19 8.96
N THR A 164 -27.66 -11.41 8.85
CA THR A 164 -28.91 -11.78 9.55
C THR A 164 -28.65 -12.67 10.75
N ALA A 165 -27.54 -13.41 10.76
CA ALA A 165 -27.09 -14.25 11.86
C ALA A 165 -25.63 -13.94 12.26
N GLU A 166 -25.33 -14.03 13.55
CA GLU A 166 -24.00 -13.71 14.10
C GLU A 166 -22.95 -14.74 13.66
N GLU A 167 -23.38 -15.98 13.47
CA GLU A 167 -22.55 -17.11 13.07
C GLU A 167 -21.95 -16.89 11.66
N GLU A 168 -22.65 -16.21 10.76
CA GLU A 168 -22.19 -15.87 9.41
C GLU A 168 -20.90 -15.02 9.45
N VAL A 169 -20.84 -14.07 10.40
CA VAL A 169 -19.69 -13.19 10.59
C VAL A 169 -18.48 -13.99 11.06
N SER A 170 -18.69 -14.84 12.06
CA SER A 170 -17.64 -15.69 12.63
C SER A 170 -17.04 -16.64 11.59
N GLU A 171 -17.88 -17.21 10.73
CA GLU A 171 -17.44 -18.09 9.64
C GLU A 171 -16.59 -17.36 8.60
N ILE A 172 -17.01 -16.17 8.18
CA ILE A 172 -16.24 -15.32 7.24
C ILE A 172 -14.90 -14.93 7.86
N VAL A 173 -14.88 -14.47 9.11
CA VAL A 173 -13.64 -14.10 9.80
C VAL A 173 -12.67 -15.28 9.88
N LYS A 174 -13.18 -16.48 10.20
CA LYS A 174 -12.36 -17.69 10.23
C LYS A 174 -11.83 -18.06 8.84
N LEU A 175 -12.66 -17.99 7.81
CA LEU A 175 -12.28 -18.29 6.42
C LEU A 175 -11.20 -17.33 5.90
N CYS A 176 -11.35 -16.04 6.20
CA CYS A 176 -10.43 -14.98 5.79
C CYS A 176 -9.25 -14.75 6.76
N SER A 177 -9.10 -15.60 7.78
CA SER A 177 -8.03 -15.47 8.75
C SER A 177 -6.64 -15.63 8.11
N PHE A 178 -5.62 -15.06 8.75
CA PHE A 178 -4.24 -15.19 8.29
C PHE A 178 -3.82 -16.67 8.18
N GLU A 179 -4.17 -17.49 9.17
CA GLU A 179 -3.86 -18.92 9.18
C GLU A 179 -4.54 -19.64 8.01
N SER A 180 -5.85 -19.45 7.85
CA SER A 180 -6.61 -20.03 6.74
C SER A 180 -6.02 -19.64 5.38
N LEU A 181 -5.87 -18.33 5.12
CA LEU A 181 -5.40 -17.86 3.82
C LEU A 181 -3.94 -18.23 3.53
N SER A 182 -3.04 -18.12 4.51
CA SER A 182 -1.63 -18.50 4.34
C SER A 182 -1.45 -20.02 4.16
N SER A 183 -2.44 -20.81 4.56
CA SER A 183 -2.43 -22.26 4.40
C SER A 183 -2.81 -22.75 3.00
N LEU A 184 -3.48 -21.92 2.20
CA LEU A 184 -3.95 -22.30 0.86
C LEU A 184 -2.76 -22.56 -0.09
N GLU A 185 -2.86 -23.60 -0.90
CA GLU A 185 -1.78 -24.00 -1.84
C GLU A 185 -1.40 -22.86 -2.80
N VAL A 186 -2.40 -22.16 -3.33
CA VAL A 186 -2.22 -20.97 -4.19
C VAL A 186 -1.43 -19.85 -3.51
N ASN A 187 -1.48 -19.78 -2.18
CA ASN A 187 -0.77 -18.78 -1.38
C ASN A 187 0.59 -19.26 -0.87
N ARG A 188 0.79 -20.58 -0.71
CA ARG A 188 2.08 -21.16 -0.32
C ARG A 188 3.06 -21.26 -1.47
N GLN A 189 2.57 -21.66 -2.64
CA GLN A 189 3.41 -22.05 -3.80
C GLN A 189 3.09 -21.28 -5.08
N GLY A 190 2.03 -20.46 -5.08
CA GLY A 190 1.66 -19.67 -6.24
C GLY A 190 2.68 -18.56 -6.57
N LYS A 191 2.59 -18.06 -7.80
CA LYS A 191 3.34 -16.90 -8.27
C LYS A 191 2.39 -15.97 -9.00
N LEU A 192 2.53 -14.68 -8.75
CA LEU A 192 1.85 -13.65 -9.52
C LEU A 192 2.40 -13.61 -10.95
N PRO A 193 1.65 -13.05 -11.93
CA PRO A 193 2.12 -12.87 -13.31
C PRO A 193 3.46 -12.12 -13.42
N ASN A 194 3.79 -11.35 -12.39
CA ASN A 194 5.01 -10.58 -12.30
C ASN A 194 6.19 -11.32 -11.63
N GLY A 195 6.01 -12.60 -11.30
CA GLY A 195 7.02 -13.49 -10.74
C GLY A 195 7.16 -13.46 -9.22
N ILE A 196 6.45 -12.58 -8.51
CA ILE A 196 6.46 -12.56 -7.03
C ILE A 196 5.76 -13.82 -6.51
N GLU A 197 6.40 -14.52 -5.57
CA GLU A 197 5.77 -15.64 -4.86
C GLU A 197 4.61 -15.17 -4.00
N SER A 198 3.47 -15.84 -4.08
CA SER A 198 2.26 -15.51 -3.31
C SER A 198 2.50 -15.54 -1.79
N ASN A 199 3.43 -16.37 -1.33
CA ASN A 199 3.78 -16.47 0.09
C ASN A 199 4.40 -15.17 0.63
N ALA A 200 4.97 -14.31 -0.23
CA ALA A 200 5.57 -13.05 0.16
C ALA A 200 4.54 -12.05 0.73
N PHE A 201 3.25 -12.30 0.48
CA PHE A 201 2.15 -11.50 1.02
C PHE A 201 1.71 -11.94 2.43
N PHE A 202 2.12 -13.13 2.90
CA PHE A 202 1.78 -13.69 4.21
C PHE A 202 3.03 -13.77 5.10
N ARG A 203 3.14 -12.89 6.11
CA ARG A 203 4.32 -12.86 7.00
C ARG A 203 4.04 -13.13 8.47
N LYS A 204 3.52 -12.15 9.22
CA LYS A 204 2.98 -12.43 10.57
C LYS A 204 1.56 -11.91 10.79
N GLY A 205 1.13 -10.88 10.04
CA GLY A 205 -0.22 -10.34 10.18
C GLY A 205 -0.48 -9.73 11.57
N GLU A 206 0.53 -9.09 12.15
CA GLU A 206 0.52 -8.50 13.49
C GLU A 206 0.78 -6.99 13.40
N THR A 207 0.34 -6.24 14.41
CA THR A 207 0.68 -4.83 14.58
C THR A 207 2.05 -4.67 15.26
N GLY A 208 2.64 -3.47 15.20
CA GLY A 208 3.82 -3.12 16.01
C GLY A 208 5.17 -3.67 15.54
N GLY A 209 5.24 -4.54 14.53
CA GLY A 209 6.55 -5.12 14.19
C GLY A 209 7.53 -4.17 13.48
N TRP A 210 7.21 -2.87 13.30
CA TRP A 210 8.19 -1.87 12.89
C TRP A 210 9.37 -1.83 13.87
N ARG A 211 9.12 -2.19 15.14
CA ARG A 211 10.12 -2.33 16.21
C ARG A 211 11.21 -3.34 15.88
N ASP A 212 10.93 -4.33 15.02
CA ASP A 212 11.92 -5.32 14.57
C ASP A 212 12.89 -4.72 13.54
N THR A 213 12.70 -3.49 13.07
CA THR A 213 13.43 -2.97 11.89
C THR A 213 13.84 -1.50 11.97
N LEU A 214 13.01 -0.62 12.53
CA LEU A 214 13.36 0.77 12.74
C LEU A 214 14.04 0.94 14.09
N SER A 215 15.08 1.77 14.14
CA SER A 215 15.55 2.32 15.41
C SER A 215 14.52 3.30 15.97
N GLU A 216 14.54 3.52 17.29
CA GLU A 216 13.66 4.51 17.94
C GLU A 216 13.78 5.88 17.28
N SER A 217 15.01 6.33 17.00
CA SER A 217 15.24 7.62 16.32
C SER A 217 14.59 7.74 14.94
N LEU A 218 14.47 6.64 14.19
CA LEU A 218 13.82 6.64 12.87
C LEU A 218 12.30 6.58 13.00
N ALA A 219 11.80 5.84 13.98
CA ALA A 219 10.39 5.86 14.33
C ALA A 219 9.95 7.27 14.74
N ASP A 220 10.71 7.95 15.61
CA ASP A 220 10.44 9.32 16.06
C ASP A 220 10.40 10.35 14.93
N VAL A 221 11.16 10.14 13.84
CA VAL A 221 11.10 11.01 12.65
C VAL A 221 9.76 10.83 11.93
N ILE A 222 9.32 9.58 11.78
CA ILE A 222 8.03 9.26 11.15
C ILE A 222 6.88 9.75 12.02
N ASP A 223 6.93 9.52 13.33
CA ASP A 223 5.87 9.91 14.26
C ASP A 223 5.71 11.43 14.31
N ARG A 224 6.81 12.19 14.41
CA ARG A 224 6.73 13.66 14.33
C ARG A 224 6.18 14.17 13.00
N THR A 225 6.57 13.53 11.89
CA THR A 225 6.01 13.87 10.57
C THR A 225 4.52 13.54 10.51
N THR A 226 4.11 12.43 11.11
CA THR A 226 2.71 11.99 11.23
C THR A 226 1.88 13.03 11.96
N GLU A 227 2.32 13.41 13.16
CA GLU A 227 1.64 14.40 13.99
C GLU A 227 1.54 15.75 13.29
N GLN A 228 2.62 16.19 12.62
CA GLN A 228 2.60 17.42 11.85
C GLN A 228 1.60 17.37 10.69
N LYS A 229 1.58 16.26 9.94
CA LYS A 229 0.79 16.15 8.71
C LYS A 229 -0.68 15.87 8.96
N PHE A 230 -0.99 15.08 9.98
CA PHE A 230 -2.37 14.80 10.40
C PHE A 230 -2.90 15.78 11.45
N GLY A 231 -2.06 16.70 11.95
CA GLY A 231 -2.45 17.73 12.89
C GLY A 231 -3.69 18.50 12.41
N GLY A 232 -4.72 18.56 13.27
CA GLY A 232 -5.98 19.25 12.96
C GLY A 232 -6.98 18.46 12.11
N SER A 233 -6.60 17.31 11.55
CA SER A 233 -7.51 16.49 10.73
C SER A 233 -8.58 15.73 11.51
N GLY A 234 -8.39 15.54 12.82
CA GLY A 234 -9.19 14.66 13.65
C GLY A 234 -8.84 13.17 13.52
N LEU A 235 -8.03 12.77 12.54
CA LEU A 235 -7.54 11.41 12.38
C LEU A 235 -6.42 11.13 13.40
N LYS A 236 -6.57 10.05 14.16
CA LYS A 236 -5.57 9.57 15.12
C LYS A 236 -5.27 8.10 14.87
N PHE A 237 -4.00 7.75 14.81
CA PHE A 237 -3.56 6.36 14.76
C PHE A 237 -3.28 5.88 16.18
N SER A 238 -3.89 4.78 16.58
CA SER A 238 -3.52 4.06 17.80
C SER A 238 -2.25 3.25 17.54
N CYS A 239 -1.20 3.50 18.33
CA CYS A 239 0.04 2.72 18.33
C CYS A 239 -0.14 1.33 18.96
#